data_AF-A0A7G9YU31-F1
#
_entry.id   AF-A0A7G9YU31-F1
#
_cell.length_a   1.000
_cell.length_b   1.000
_cell.length_c   1.000
_cell.angle_alpha   90.00
_cell.angle_beta   90.00
_cell.angle_gamma   90.00
#
_symmetry.space_group_name_H-M   'P 1'
#
loop_
_entity.id
_entity.type
_entity.pdbx_description
1 polymer ?
#
loop_
_entity_poly.entity_id
_entity_poly.type
_entity_poly.pdbx_seq_one_letter_code
_entity_poly.pdbx_strand_id
1 'polypeptide(L)'
;METKSKIKENVDLAAEKFGFRYNKIGVESVVRADGSGIWKRNVELEVVGPQLEEIESRAIIFGDNKISEPSINVSGSAKGSKISYRTTQQSDKSTIFVIEFSPSLKKGKKAKYSIKEEYGPGFYAMDKDFILDMMKKGVWPYNEPYEEDSHKIAYPTNKLIKKLILPRNYKVSGKEYWDVTIGDSSSRAIGEYNRIKKEEDKHFNVTHSEEGNKILELTIDKPEIGLSYGFKWIPPSKGEYEKFLEESKVKAEGINRQ
;
A
#
# COMPACT_ATOMS: atom_id res chain seq x y z
N MET A 1 -20.48 -7.39 -23.35
CA MET A 1 -19.18 -7.62 -24.02
C MET A 1 -18.42 -6.31 -24.31
N GLU A 2 -19.09 -5.15 -24.32
CA GLU A 2 -18.47 -3.84 -24.65
C GLU A 2 -17.58 -3.23 -23.55
N THR A 3 -17.80 -3.53 -22.27
CA THR A 3 -17.08 -2.90 -21.15
C THR A 3 -15.59 -3.27 -21.10
N LYS A 4 -15.21 -4.48 -21.56
CA LYS A 4 -13.81 -4.94 -21.59
C LYS A 4 -12.96 -4.23 -22.65
N SER A 5 -13.57 -3.74 -23.75
CA SER A 5 -12.86 -3.00 -24.81
C SER A 5 -12.43 -1.62 -24.31
N LYS A 6 -13.37 -0.87 -23.71
CA LYS A 6 -13.12 0.50 -23.23
C LYS A 6 -12.05 0.59 -22.13
N ILE A 7 -12.01 -0.36 -21.19
CA ILE A 7 -11.00 -0.38 -20.12
C ILE A 7 -9.60 -0.69 -20.68
N LYS A 8 -9.50 -1.57 -21.69
CA LYS A 8 -8.22 -1.87 -22.35
C LYS A 8 -7.69 -0.66 -23.12
N GLU A 9 -8.56 0.02 -23.86
CA GLU A 9 -8.23 1.25 -24.59
C GLU A 9 -7.72 2.35 -23.66
N ASN A 10 -8.31 2.49 -22.46
CA ASN A 10 -7.90 3.53 -21.50
C ASN A 10 -6.49 3.33 -20.92
N VAL A 11 -6.09 2.09 -20.58
CA VAL A 11 -4.76 1.82 -20.02
C VAL A 11 -3.67 2.00 -21.06
N ASP A 12 -3.88 1.50 -22.29
CA ASP A 12 -2.90 1.61 -23.36
C ASP A 12 -2.72 3.07 -23.83
N LEU A 13 -3.83 3.83 -23.98
CA LEU A 13 -3.76 5.27 -24.29
C LEU A 13 -3.06 6.07 -23.19
N ALA A 14 -3.29 5.75 -21.92
CA ALA A 14 -2.60 6.40 -20.83
C ALA A 14 -1.10 6.03 -20.83
N ALA A 15 -0.75 4.76 -21.09
CA ALA A 15 0.64 4.31 -21.19
C ALA A 15 1.43 5.04 -22.28
N GLU A 16 0.80 5.33 -23.42
CA GLU A 16 1.39 6.15 -24.47
C GLU A 16 1.65 7.59 -24.01
N LYS A 17 0.72 8.20 -23.26
CA LYS A 17 0.87 9.56 -22.72
C LYS A 17 1.98 9.66 -21.66
N PHE A 18 2.02 8.70 -20.73
CA PHE A 18 3.05 8.67 -19.68
C PHE A 18 4.40 8.13 -20.18
N GLY A 19 4.43 7.48 -21.34
CA GLY A 19 5.64 6.88 -21.91
C GLY A 19 6.03 5.54 -21.27
N PHE A 20 5.25 5.00 -20.33
CA PHE A 20 5.48 3.70 -19.72
C PHE A 20 4.19 3.14 -19.10
N ARG A 21 4.24 1.86 -18.71
CA ARG A 21 3.22 1.22 -17.88
C ARG A 21 3.84 0.30 -16.85
N TYR A 22 3.16 0.13 -15.72
CA TYR A 22 3.41 -0.97 -14.81
C TYR A 22 2.74 -2.22 -15.33
N ASN A 23 3.55 -3.24 -15.64
CA ASN A 23 3.05 -4.59 -15.90
C ASN A 23 2.49 -5.21 -14.62
N LYS A 24 3.14 -4.91 -13.48
CA LYS A 24 2.72 -5.35 -12.16
C LYS A 24 3.24 -4.39 -11.10
N ILE A 25 2.40 -4.05 -10.14
CA ILE A 25 2.80 -3.45 -8.87
C ILE A 25 2.32 -4.34 -7.73
N GLY A 26 3.27 -4.81 -6.92
CA GLY A 26 3.02 -5.55 -5.69
C GLY A 26 3.29 -4.65 -4.50
N VAL A 27 2.27 -4.35 -3.69
CA VAL A 27 2.38 -3.53 -2.48
C VAL A 27 2.16 -4.43 -1.28
N GLU A 28 3.13 -4.50 -0.39
CA GLU A 28 3.07 -5.27 0.85
C GLU A 28 3.26 -4.33 2.03
N SER A 29 2.25 -4.27 2.89
CA SER A 29 2.26 -3.51 4.14
C SER A 29 2.31 -4.50 5.30
N VAL A 30 3.36 -4.43 6.12
CA VAL A 30 3.51 -5.24 7.34
C VAL A 30 3.29 -4.33 8.54
N VAL A 31 2.28 -4.63 9.36
CA VAL A 31 1.99 -3.92 10.62
C VAL A 31 2.65 -4.69 11.76
N ARG A 32 3.38 -3.98 12.62
CA ARG A 32 4.02 -4.57 13.81
C ARG A 32 3.20 -4.29 15.07
N ALA A 33 3.50 -5.04 16.12
CA ALA A 33 2.80 -4.96 17.40
C ALA A 33 2.86 -3.57 18.06
N ASP A 34 3.87 -2.76 17.77
CA ASP A 34 4.07 -1.40 18.30
C ASP A 34 3.47 -0.30 17.40
N GLY A 35 2.71 -0.69 16.37
CA GLY A 35 2.16 0.23 15.37
C GLY A 35 3.19 0.73 14.36
N SER A 36 4.44 0.26 14.40
CA SER A 36 5.39 0.50 13.31
C SER A 36 5.01 -0.31 12.06
N GLY A 37 5.56 0.08 10.91
CA GLY A 37 5.19 -0.52 9.64
C GLY A 37 6.34 -0.64 8.66
N ILE A 38 6.29 -1.66 7.80
CA ILE A 38 7.08 -1.71 6.57
C ILE A 38 6.12 -1.63 5.40
N TRP A 39 6.39 -0.73 4.45
CA TRP A 39 5.73 -0.70 3.16
C TRP A 39 6.74 -1.07 2.08
N LYS A 40 6.44 -2.11 1.30
CA LYS A 40 7.29 -2.57 0.21
C LYS A 40 6.53 -2.56 -1.10
N ARG A 41 7.03 -1.81 -2.08
CA ARG A 41 6.49 -1.77 -3.45
C ARG A 41 7.44 -2.46 -4.40
N ASN A 42 7.01 -3.57 -4.98
CA ASN A 42 7.72 -4.29 -6.04
C ASN A 42 7.10 -3.93 -7.38
N VAL A 43 7.86 -3.28 -8.25
CA VAL A 43 7.39 -2.77 -9.54
C VAL A 43 8.05 -3.53 -10.67
N GLU A 44 7.23 -3.96 -11.63
CA GLU A 44 7.67 -4.42 -12.94
C GLU A 44 7.08 -3.48 -14.01
N LEU A 45 7.94 -2.84 -14.81
CA LEU A 45 7.50 -1.87 -15.80
C LEU A 45 8.03 -2.15 -17.20
N GLU A 46 7.39 -1.52 -18.18
CA GLU A 46 7.80 -1.49 -19.58
C GLU A 46 7.68 -0.06 -20.13
N VAL A 47 8.71 0.36 -20.86
CA VAL A 47 8.72 1.66 -21.56
C VAL A 47 7.94 1.56 -22.87
N VAL A 48 6.95 2.41 -23.04
CA VAL A 48 6.09 2.49 -24.24
C VAL A 48 6.49 3.67 -25.13
N GLY A 49 6.91 4.77 -24.49
CA GLY A 49 7.42 5.98 -25.14
C GLY A 49 8.86 5.82 -25.66
N PRO A 50 9.43 6.89 -26.25
CA PRO A 50 10.77 6.84 -26.83
C PRO A 50 11.85 6.58 -25.77
N GLN A 51 11.70 7.19 -24.59
CA GLN A 51 12.58 7.00 -23.45
C GLN A 51 11.89 7.27 -22.11
N LEU A 52 12.45 6.73 -21.04
CA LEU A 52 12.06 6.97 -19.66
C LEU A 52 13.31 7.22 -18.82
N GLU A 53 13.40 8.43 -18.29
CA GLU A 53 14.52 8.89 -17.45
C GLU A 53 14.18 8.78 -15.97
N GLU A 54 12.95 9.15 -15.61
CA GLU A 54 12.55 9.25 -14.22
C GLU A 54 11.07 8.95 -13.99
N ILE A 55 10.74 8.55 -12.76
CA ILE A 55 9.36 8.34 -12.29
C ILE A 55 9.23 8.98 -10.91
N GLU A 56 8.29 9.90 -10.74
CA GLU A 56 7.94 10.44 -9.43
C GLU A 56 7.19 9.39 -8.60
N SER A 57 7.59 9.27 -7.33
CA SER A 57 6.96 8.45 -6.31
C SER A 57 6.77 9.29 -5.04
N ARG A 58 5.82 8.87 -4.20
CA ARG A 58 5.50 9.55 -2.95
C ARG A 58 5.40 8.53 -1.82
N ALA A 59 6.02 8.84 -0.70
CA ALA A 59 5.75 8.25 0.60
C ALA A 59 4.85 9.23 1.37
N ILE A 60 3.75 8.74 1.94
CA ILE A 60 2.81 9.55 2.74
C ILE A 60 2.96 9.15 4.19
N ILE A 61 2.87 10.14 5.08
CA ILE A 61 2.77 9.95 6.53
C ILE A 61 1.36 10.37 6.91
N PHE A 62 0.56 9.41 7.39
CA PHE A 62 -0.73 9.67 8.01
C PHE A 62 -0.53 9.73 9.52
N GLY A 63 -1.10 10.72 10.21
CA GLY A 63 -1.03 10.85 11.67
C GLY A 63 -0.34 12.12 12.18
N ASP A 64 -0.16 12.19 13.51
CA ASP A 64 0.44 13.34 14.20
C ASP A 64 1.93 13.49 13.83
N ASN A 65 2.41 14.73 13.76
CA ASN A 65 3.72 15.16 13.21
C ASN A 65 4.94 14.67 14.02
N LYS A 66 4.75 13.69 14.91
CA LYS A 66 5.78 13.12 15.80
C LYS A 66 6.31 11.76 15.34
N ILE A 67 5.75 11.18 14.28
CA ILE A 67 6.24 9.92 13.72
C ILE A 67 7.56 10.20 12.98
N SER A 68 8.58 9.39 13.27
CA SER A 68 9.87 9.50 12.59
C SER A 68 9.71 9.32 11.08
N GLU A 69 10.46 10.11 10.32
CA GLU A 69 10.50 10.05 8.87
C GLU A 69 10.72 8.61 8.35
N PRO A 70 10.04 8.19 7.29
CA PRO A 70 10.24 6.86 6.77
C PRO A 70 11.63 6.71 6.18
N SER A 71 12.33 5.63 6.53
CA SER A 71 13.56 5.26 5.82
C SER A 71 13.22 4.69 4.45
N ILE A 72 13.73 5.29 3.37
CA ILE A 72 13.45 4.87 2.00
C ILE A 72 14.66 4.16 1.43
N ASN A 73 14.45 2.96 0.88
CA ASN A 73 15.48 2.19 0.18
C ASN A 73 14.96 1.72 -1.17
N VAL A 74 15.71 2.00 -2.23
CA VAL A 74 15.40 1.55 -3.59
C VAL A 74 16.47 0.59 -4.08
N SER A 75 16.04 -0.54 -4.61
CA SER A 75 16.92 -1.54 -5.22
C SER A 75 16.26 -2.12 -6.46
N GLY A 76 17.04 -2.59 -7.44
CA GLY A 76 16.46 -3.14 -8.65
C GLY A 76 17.47 -3.43 -9.74
N SER A 77 16.96 -3.90 -10.87
CA SER A 77 17.72 -4.15 -12.08
C SER A 77 16.99 -3.64 -13.32
N ALA A 78 17.76 -3.02 -14.21
CA ALA A 78 17.33 -2.67 -15.55
C ALA A 78 18.50 -2.95 -16.51
N LYS A 79 18.23 -3.60 -17.64
CA LYS A 79 19.29 -4.02 -18.57
C LYS A 79 19.97 -2.79 -19.18
N GLY A 80 21.22 -2.54 -18.78
CA GLY A 80 22.03 -1.44 -19.29
C GLY A 80 21.77 -0.09 -18.61
N SER A 81 21.03 -0.07 -17.50
CA SER A 81 20.74 1.15 -16.73
C SER A 81 20.86 0.88 -15.24
N LYS A 82 21.51 1.79 -14.52
CA LYS A 82 21.49 1.87 -13.07
C LYS A 82 20.16 2.47 -12.63
N ILE A 83 19.60 1.92 -11.56
CA ILE A 83 18.43 2.49 -10.87
C ILE A 83 18.93 3.20 -9.61
N SER A 84 18.58 4.46 -9.45
CA SER A 84 18.82 5.25 -8.24
C SER A 84 17.55 5.96 -7.81
N TYR A 85 17.60 6.66 -6.67
CA TYR A 85 16.55 7.57 -6.29
C TYR A 85 17.13 8.83 -5.65
N ARG A 86 16.36 9.91 -5.71
CA ARG A 86 16.63 11.16 -4.99
C ARG A 86 15.34 11.73 -4.42
N THR A 87 15.42 12.32 -3.24
CA THR A 87 14.30 13.07 -2.64
C THR A 87 14.20 14.45 -3.30
N THR A 88 13.00 14.85 -3.68
CA THR A 88 12.73 16.15 -4.34
C THR A 88 12.02 17.13 -3.43
N GLN A 89 11.10 16.64 -2.61
CA GLN A 89 10.37 17.45 -1.65
C GLN A 89 10.15 16.66 -0.37
N GLN A 90 10.25 17.35 0.76
CA GLN A 90 10.00 16.77 2.07
C GLN A 90 9.13 17.70 2.89
N SER A 91 8.20 17.11 3.64
CA SER A 91 7.26 17.77 4.54
C SER A 91 6.89 16.82 5.66
N ASP A 92 6.31 17.35 6.74
CA ASP A 92 5.83 16.55 7.88
C ASP A 92 4.80 15.47 7.51
N LYS A 93 4.18 15.58 6.32
CA LYS A 93 3.12 14.69 5.86
C LYS A 93 3.50 13.82 4.66
N SER A 94 4.60 14.13 3.99
CA SER A 94 4.98 13.40 2.78
C SER A 94 6.43 13.64 2.37
N THR A 95 7.01 12.60 1.77
CA THR A 95 8.29 12.64 1.06
C THR A 95 8.03 12.33 -0.40
N ILE A 96 8.31 13.29 -1.28
CA ILE A 96 8.29 13.09 -2.73
C ILE A 96 9.71 12.78 -3.16
N PHE A 97 9.86 11.72 -3.94
CA PHE A 97 11.15 11.28 -4.44
C PHE A 97 11.00 10.74 -5.86
N VAL A 98 12.11 10.69 -6.56
CA VAL A 98 12.14 10.32 -7.97
C VAL A 98 13.01 9.08 -8.13
N ILE A 99 12.49 8.09 -8.83
CA ILE A 99 13.26 6.92 -9.29
C ILE A 99 13.91 7.29 -10.61
N GLU A 100 15.23 7.14 -10.70
CA GLU A 100 16.02 7.55 -11.86
C GLU A 100 16.62 6.33 -12.57
N PHE A 101 16.67 6.40 -13.90
CA PHE A 101 17.30 5.40 -14.76
C PHE A 101 18.46 6.03 -15.52
N SER A 102 19.68 5.58 -15.24
CA SER A 102 20.89 6.13 -15.87
C SER A 102 21.77 5.04 -16.49
N PRO A 103 21.96 5.01 -17.83
CA PRO A 103 21.28 5.85 -18.83
C PRO A 103 19.77 5.60 -18.92
N SER A 104 19.04 6.49 -19.61
CA SER A 104 17.59 6.38 -19.78
C SER A 104 17.15 5.08 -20.45
N LEU A 105 16.02 4.53 -20.00
CA LEU A 105 15.44 3.34 -20.60
C LEU A 105 14.79 3.69 -21.93
N LYS A 106 15.12 2.96 -22.98
CA LYS A 106 14.52 3.15 -24.32
C LYS A 106 13.24 2.34 -24.48
N LYS A 107 12.43 2.69 -25.49
CA LYS A 107 11.20 1.97 -25.85
C LYS A 107 11.37 0.44 -25.83
N GLY A 108 10.41 -0.27 -25.23
CA GLY A 108 10.40 -1.72 -25.10
C GLY A 108 11.33 -2.29 -24.03
N LYS A 109 12.18 -1.46 -23.38
CA LYS A 109 12.96 -1.91 -22.23
C LYS A 109 12.05 -2.10 -21.01
N LYS A 110 12.49 -3.02 -20.14
CA LYS A 110 11.81 -3.36 -18.89
C LYS A 110 12.74 -3.10 -17.72
N ALA A 111 12.15 -2.75 -16.59
CA ALA A 111 12.84 -2.62 -15.32
C ALA A 111 12.05 -3.33 -14.23
N LYS A 112 12.78 -3.85 -13.24
CA LYS A 112 12.21 -4.37 -12.00
C LYS A 112 12.91 -3.69 -10.83
N TYR A 113 12.14 -3.08 -9.93
CA TYR A 113 12.70 -2.47 -8.73
C TYR A 113 11.77 -2.62 -7.53
N SER A 114 12.33 -2.48 -6.35
CA SER A 114 11.64 -2.48 -5.07
C SER A 114 11.89 -1.14 -4.39
N ILE A 115 10.85 -0.58 -3.79
CA ILE A 115 10.94 0.52 -2.84
C ILE A 115 10.53 -0.04 -1.47
N LYS A 116 11.35 0.16 -0.46
CA LYS A 116 11.04 -0.19 0.94
C LYS A 116 11.01 1.09 1.77
N GLU A 117 9.90 1.28 2.47
CA GLU A 117 9.66 2.36 3.43
C GLU A 117 9.50 1.74 4.81
N GLU A 118 10.20 2.27 5.81
CA GLU A 118 10.08 1.82 7.20
C GLU A 118 9.58 2.96 8.07
N TYR A 119 8.42 2.77 8.68
CA TYR A 119 7.75 3.73 9.55
C TYR A 119 7.97 3.37 11.02
N GLY A 120 8.18 4.38 11.86
CA GLY A 120 8.42 4.21 13.29
C GLY A 120 7.18 3.78 14.10
N PRO A 121 7.35 3.48 15.40
CA PRO A 121 6.25 3.12 16.30
C PRO A 121 5.13 4.16 16.31
N GLY A 122 3.88 3.69 16.43
CA GLY A 122 2.70 4.55 16.45
C GLY A 122 2.23 5.07 15.08
N PHE A 123 2.79 4.57 13.97
CA PHE A 123 2.30 4.91 12.63
C PHE A 123 0.88 4.40 12.39
N TYR A 124 0.56 3.18 12.83
CA TYR A 124 -0.80 2.65 12.84
C TYR A 124 -1.44 2.74 14.22
N ALA A 125 -2.73 3.06 14.25
CA ALA A 125 -3.55 2.90 15.45
C ALA A 125 -3.78 1.42 15.75
N MET A 126 -3.25 0.97 16.89
CA MET A 126 -3.27 -0.45 17.28
C MET A 126 -4.41 -0.84 18.21
N ASP A 127 -5.17 0.13 18.71
CA ASP A 127 -6.37 -0.11 19.49
C ASP A 127 -7.49 0.87 19.13
N LYS A 128 -8.72 0.39 19.27
CA LYS A 128 -9.92 1.12 18.87
C LYS A 128 -10.17 2.34 19.76
N ASP A 129 -9.79 2.27 21.04
CA ASP A 129 -10.06 3.33 22.00
C ASP A 129 -9.20 4.57 21.69
N PHE A 130 -7.95 4.37 21.25
CA PHE A 130 -7.10 5.42 20.70
C PHE A 130 -7.78 6.15 19.54
N ILE A 131 -8.35 5.41 18.58
CA ILE A 131 -9.08 6.00 17.46
C ILE A 131 -10.28 6.79 17.95
N LEU A 132 -11.08 6.22 18.86
CA LEU A 132 -12.26 6.90 19.42
C LEU A 132 -11.88 8.19 20.15
N ASP A 133 -10.76 8.23 20.86
CA ASP A 133 -10.27 9.44 21.51
C ASP A 133 -9.77 10.49 20.51
N MET A 134 -9.16 10.08 19.40
CA MET A 134 -8.81 10.96 18.29
C MET A 134 -10.06 11.52 17.59
N MET A 135 -11.11 10.71 17.43
CA MET A 135 -12.40 11.14 16.88
C MET A 135 -13.06 12.18 17.78
N LYS A 136 -13.09 11.98 19.10
CA LYS A 136 -13.62 12.96 20.06
C LYS A 136 -12.89 14.30 20.00
N LYS A 137 -11.59 14.28 19.70
CA LYS A 137 -10.75 15.47 19.53
C LYS A 137 -10.88 16.13 18.15
N GLY A 138 -11.65 15.54 17.22
CA GLY A 138 -11.83 16.07 15.87
C GLY A 138 -10.59 15.98 14.98
N VAL A 139 -9.63 15.11 15.31
CA VAL A 139 -8.38 14.94 14.56
C VAL A 139 -8.31 13.62 13.79
N TRP A 140 -9.30 12.73 13.99
CA TRP A 140 -9.43 11.52 13.19
C TRP A 140 -10.04 11.84 11.82
N PRO A 141 -9.45 11.38 10.71
CA PRO A 141 -9.92 11.74 9.36
C PRO A 141 -11.21 11.02 8.94
N TYR A 142 -11.64 9.99 9.68
CA TYR A 142 -12.78 9.15 9.33
C TYR A 142 -13.95 9.30 10.29
N ASN A 143 -15.16 9.03 9.79
CA ASN A 143 -16.38 9.03 10.60
C ASN A 143 -16.60 7.71 11.35
N GLU A 144 -15.76 6.70 11.10
CA GLU A 144 -15.82 5.38 11.70
C GLU A 144 -14.46 5.02 12.33
N PRO A 145 -14.44 4.18 13.38
CA PRO A 145 -13.23 3.87 14.12
C PRO A 145 -12.44 2.72 13.46
N TYR A 146 -12.11 2.88 12.18
CA TYR A 146 -11.26 1.95 11.45
C TYR A 146 -9.90 2.59 11.14
N GLU A 147 -8.87 1.76 11.09
CA GLU A 147 -7.58 2.09 10.48
C GLU A 147 -7.56 1.63 9.03
N GLU A 148 -6.75 2.28 8.18
CA GLU A 148 -6.62 1.93 6.77
C GLU A 148 -5.18 1.90 6.26
N ASP A 149 -5.01 1.17 5.17
CA ASP A 149 -3.78 1.12 4.39
C ASP A 149 -4.17 1.05 2.91
N SER A 150 -3.83 2.08 2.14
CA SER A 150 -4.27 2.24 0.76
C SER A 150 -3.10 2.49 -0.19
N HIS A 151 -3.30 2.19 -1.48
CA HIS A 151 -2.34 2.51 -2.52
C HIS A 151 -3.04 3.15 -3.72
N LYS A 152 -2.60 4.37 -4.04
CA LYS A 152 -3.10 5.15 -5.18
C LYS A 152 -2.42 4.73 -6.48
N ILE A 153 -3.23 4.47 -7.50
CA ILE A 153 -2.74 4.17 -8.85
C ILE A 153 -2.49 5.47 -9.60
N ALA A 154 -1.25 5.96 -9.54
CA ALA A 154 -0.84 7.19 -10.22
C ALA A 154 -0.55 6.99 -11.72
N TYR A 155 -0.17 5.78 -12.11
CA TYR A 155 0.29 5.47 -13.46
C TYR A 155 -0.45 4.27 -14.07
N PRO A 156 -0.46 4.14 -15.42
CA PRO A 156 -1.07 3.02 -16.13
C PRO A 156 -0.54 1.69 -15.60
N THR A 157 -1.45 0.85 -15.10
CA THR A 157 -1.10 -0.38 -14.38
C THR A 157 -1.94 -1.54 -14.90
N ASN A 158 -1.29 -2.63 -15.29
CA ASN A 158 -1.97 -3.84 -15.75
C ASN A 158 -2.45 -4.71 -14.58
N LYS A 159 -1.72 -4.74 -13.47
CA LYS A 159 -2.04 -5.55 -12.30
C LYS A 159 -1.53 -4.93 -11.00
N LEU A 160 -2.43 -4.77 -10.04
CA LEU A 160 -2.13 -4.47 -8.65
C LEU A 160 -2.29 -5.75 -7.81
N ILE A 161 -1.31 -6.01 -6.94
CA ILE A 161 -1.45 -6.96 -5.84
C ILE A 161 -1.14 -6.21 -4.56
N LYS A 162 -2.12 -5.97 -3.71
CA LYS A 162 -1.93 -5.34 -2.40
C LYS A 162 -2.07 -6.39 -1.31
N LYS A 163 -1.15 -6.39 -0.36
CA LYS A 163 -1.13 -7.29 0.81
C LYS A 163 -1.00 -6.47 2.08
N LEU A 164 -1.81 -6.78 3.07
CA LEU A 164 -1.65 -6.32 4.45
C LEU A 164 -1.40 -7.51 5.35
N ILE A 165 -0.28 -7.47 6.06
CA ILE A 165 0.11 -8.50 7.02
C ILE A 165 -0.04 -7.90 8.41
N LEU A 166 -1.04 -8.39 9.14
CA LEU A 166 -1.32 -8.00 10.52
C LEU A 166 -0.56 -8.90 11.49
N PRO A 167 -0.19 -8.39 12.68
CA PRO A 167 0.51 -9.19 13.67
C PRO A 167 -0.25 -10.47 14.02
N ARG A 168 0.49 -11.53 14.31
CA ARG A 168 -0.05 -12.79 14.84
C ARG A 168 -1.00 -12.53 16.01
N ASN A 169 -2.13 -13.24 16.06
CA ASN A 169 -3.16 -13.12 17.11
C ASN A 169 -3.82 -11.73 17.23
N TYR A 170 -3.47 -10.76 16.38
CA TYR A 170 -4.11 -9.44 16.38
C TYR A 170 -5.55 -9.55 15.91
N LYS A 171 -6.49 -9.31 16.84
CA LYS A 171 -7.92 -9.44 16.58
C LYS A 171 -8.44 -8.19 15.91
N VAL A 172 -8.74 -8.30 14.62
CA VAL A 172 -9.42 -7.23 13.88
C VAL A 172 -10.89 -7.56 13.65
N SER A 173 -11.74 -6.56 13.78
CA SER A 173 -13.17 -6.64 13.49
C SER A 173 -13.55 -5.79 12.28
N GLY A 174 -14.80 -5.89 11.84
CA GLY A 174 -15.31 -5.24 10.63
C GLY A 174 -16.10 -6.22 9.77
N LYS A 175 -16.96 -5.67 8.92
CA LYS A 175 -17.77 -6.46 7.95
C LYS A 175 -17.22 -6.40 6.53
N GLU A 176 -16.36 -5.41 6.27
CA GLU A 176 -15.85 -5.09 4.95
C GLU A 176 -14.38 -4.69 5.14
N TYR A 177 -13.48 -5.52 4.62
CA TYR A 177 -12.04 -5.39 4.89
C TYR A 177 -11.27 -4.64 3.79
N TRP A 178 -11.94 -4.24 2.72
CA TRP A 178 -11.33 -3.53 1.61
C TRP A 178 -12.26 -2.42 1.10
N ASP A 179 -11.68 -1.42 0.46
CA ASP A 179 -12.42 -0.32 -0.16
C ASP A 179 -11.67 0.19 -1.40
N VAL A 180 -12.39 0.97 -2.21
CA VAL A 180 -11.80 1.73 -3.32
C VAL A 180 -12.29 3.15 -3.25
N THR A 181 -11.37 4.11 -3.17
CA THR A 181 -11.68 5.54 -3.04
C THR A 181 -11.12 6.36 -4.19
N ILE A 182 -11.66 7.58 -4.36
CA ILE A 182 -11.21 8.53 -5.37
C ILE A 182 -10.00 9.31 -4.82
N GLY A 183 -8.84 9.13 -5.46
CA GLY A 183 -7.60 9.79 -5.06
C GLY A 183 -7.25 9.54 -3.60
N ASP A 184 -6.96 10.61 -2.88
CA ASP A 184 -6.62 10.58 -1.45
C ASP A 184 -7.82 10.99 -0.56
N SER A 185 -9.05 10.93 -1.12
CA SER A 185 -10.27 11.26 -0.39
C SER A 185 -10.88 10.04 0.32
N SER A 186 -11.81 10.29 1.24
CA SER A 186 -12.66 9.26 1.85
C SER A 186 -13.87 8.85 0.99
N SER A 187 -14.00 9.39 -0.23
CA SER A 187 -15.14 9.11 -1.10
C SER A 187 -14.96 7.80 -1.85
N ARG A 188 -15.85 6.83 -1.62
CA ARG A 188 -15.87 5.54 -2.32
C ARG A 188 -16.12 5.70 -3.82
N ALA A 189 -15.29 5.07 -4.64
CA ALA A 189 -15.49 4.92 -6.07
C ALA A 189 -16.51 3.80 -6.35
N ILE A 190 -17.80 4.11 -6.22
CA ILE A 190 -18.91 3.13 -6.24
C ILE A 190 -18.86 2.20 -7.46
N GLY A 191 -18.55 2.74 -8.66
CA GLY A 191 -18.49 1.94 -9.88
C GLY A 191 -17.42 0.84 -9.82
N GLU A 192 -16.21 1.22 -9.42
CA GLU A 192 -15.07 0.32 -9.32
C GLU A 192 -15.22 -0.66 -8.15
N TYR A 193 -15.69 -0.18 -7.01
CA TYR A 193 -16.04 -1.00 -5.87
C TYR A 193 -17.03 -2.11 -6.28
N ASN A 194 -18.13 -1.74 -6.96
CA ASN A 194 -19.14 -2.71 -7.41
C ASN A 194 -18.59 -3.67 -8.47
N ARG A 195 -17.64 -3.24 -9.32
CA ARG A 195 -16.97 -4.13 -10.28
C ARG A 195 -16.21 -5.24 -9.57
N ILE A 196 -15.44 -4.89 -8.55
CA ILE A 196 -14.65 -5.84 -7.76
C ILE A 196 -15.57 -6.72 -6.92
N LYS A 197 -16.58 -6.12 -6.27
CA LYS A 197 -17.52 -6.83 -5.37
C LYS A 197 -18.28 -7.95 -6.08
N LYS A 198 -18.61 -7.79 -7.36
CA LYS A 198 -19.29 -8.82 -8.17
C LYS A 198 -18.48 -10.12 -8.32
N GLU A 199 -17.16 -10.03 -8.22
CA GLU A 199 -16.24 -11.17 -8.33
C GLU A 199 -15.29 -11.19 -7.13
N GLU A 200 -15.81 -10.90 -5.93
CA GLU A 200 -15.01 -10.69 -4.71
C GLU A 200 -14.07 -11.85 -4.43
N ASP A 201 -14.53 -13.10 -4.53
CA ASP A 201 -13.71 -14.30 -4.28
C ASP A 201 -12.50 -14.44 -5.21
N LYS A 202 -12.49 -13.75 -6.37
CA LYS A 202 -11.34 -13.73 -7.29
C LYS A 202 -10.35 -12.63 -6.96
N HIS A 203 -10.81 -11.58 -6.30
CA HIS A 203 -10.04 -10.36 -6.09
C HIS A 203 -9.55 -10.23 -4.66
N PHE A 204 -10.31 -10.70 -3.69
CA PHE A 204 -10.02 -10.56 -2.27
C PHE A 204 -9.87 -11.92 -1.62
N ASN A 205 -8.83 -12.06 -0.80
CA ASN A 205 -8.58 -13.26 -0.03
C ASN A 205 -8.09 -12.92 1.37
N VAL A 206 -8.45 -13.77 2.33
CA VAL A 206 -7.95 -13.72 3.70
C VAL A 206 -7.25 -15.04 3.99
N THR A 207 -5.95 -14.98 4.26
CA THR A 207 -5.14 -16.15 4.60
C THR A 207 -4.42 -15.93 5.91
N HIS A 208 -3.73 -16.97 6.38
CA HIS A 208 -2.84 -16.90 7.54
C HIS A 208 -1.46 -17.39 7.13
N SER A 209 -0.40 -16.75 7.62
CA SER A 209 0.97 -17.28 7.48
C SER A 209 1.15 -18.51 8.35
N GLU A 210 2.23 -19.27 8.11
CA GLU A 210 2.65 -20.38 8.97
C GLU A 210 2.88 -19.92 10.43
N GLU A 211 3.34 -18.69 10.61
CA GLU A 211 3.53 -18.05 11.92
C GLU A 211 2.21 -17.60 12.57
N GLY A 212 1.09 -17.64 11.85
CA GLY A 212 -0.24 -17.23 12.32
C GLY A 212 -0.57 -15.75 12.13
N ASN A 213 0.19 -15.01 11.32
CA ASN A 213 -0.14 -13.64 10.93
C ASN A 213 -1.36 -13.66 10.01
N LYS A 214 -2.33 -12.75 10.22
CA LYS A 214 -3.48 -12.60 9.31
C LYS A 214 -3.04 -11.80 8.09
N ILE A 215 -3.30 -12.32 6.89
CA ILE A 215 -2.94 -11.70 5.62
C ILE A 215 -4.21 -11.37 4.85
N LEU A 216 -4.40 -10.09 4.53
CA LEU A 216 -5.42 -9.63 3.60
C LEU A 216 -4.75 -9.40 2.23
N GLU A 217 -5.32 -9.94 1.17
CA GLU A 217 -4.80 -9.78 -0.18
C GLU A 217 -5.89 -9.27 -1.13
N LEU A 218 -5.55 -8.24 -1.92
CA LEU A 218 -6.39 -7.69 -2.98
C LEU A 218 -5.62 -7.74 -4.30
N THR A 219 -6.11 -8.50 -5.28
CA THR A 219 -5.55 -8.63 -6.62
C THR A 219 -6.49 -8.00 -7.64
N ILE A 220 -6.10 -6.86 -8.22
CA ILE A 220 -6.90 -6.11 -9.18
C ILE A 220 -6.21 -6.12 -10.54
N ASP A 221 -6.92 -6.63 -11.55
CA ASP A 221 -6.52 -6.49 -12.94
C ASP A 221 -7.01 -5.15 -13.49
N LYS A 222 -6.11 -4.44 -14.19
CA LYS A 222 -6.33 -3.12 -14.79
C LYS A 222 -7.00 -2.12 -13.83
N PRO A 223 -6.38 -1.85 -12.67
CA PRO A 223 -6.93 -0.85 -11.76
C PRO A 223 -6.98 0.53 -12.44
N GLU A 224 -8.00 1.32 -12.11
CA GLU A 224 -8.22 2.62 -12.70
C GLU A 224 -7.23 3.65 -12.15
N ILE A 225 -6.67 4.46 -13.06
CA ILE A 225 -5.76 5.56 -12.69
C ILE A 225 -6.54 6.61 -11.89
N GLY A 226 -5.94 7.08 -10.81
CA GLY A 226 -6.52 8.07 -9.91
C GLY A 226 -7.35 7.50 -8.78
N LEU A 227 -7.57 6.18 -8.73
CA LEU A 227 -8.22 5.51 -7.60
C LEU A 227 -7.20 4.96 -6.60
N SER A 228 -7.63 4.86 -5.35
CA SER A 228 -6.89 4.21 -4.27
C SER A 228 -7.56 2.92 -3.86
N TYR A 229 -6.77 1.86 -3.78
CA TYR A 229 -7.22 0.52 -3.40
C TYR A 229 -6.61 0.19 -2.04
N GLY A 230 -7.44 -0.16 -1.06
CA GLY A 230 -6.96 -0.29 0.30
C GLY A 230 -7.70 -1.32 1.13
N PHE A 231 -7.11 -1.60 2.28
CA PHE A 231 -7.73 -2.34 3.35
C PHE A 231 -8.18 -1.39 4.44
N LYS A 232 -9.27 -1.77 5.10
CA LYS A 232 -9.73 -1.12 6.32
C LYS A 232 -10.04 -2.16 7.37
N TRP A 233 -9.71 -1.86 8.62
CA TRP A 233 -9.97 -2.78 9.73
C TRP A 233 -10.26 -2.00 11.00
N ILE A 234 -11.09 -2.58 11.86
CA ILE A 234 -11.31 -2.02 13.20
C ILE A 234 -10.32 -2.73 14.13
N PRO A 235 -9.37 -1.99 14.75
CA PRO A 235 -8.46 -2.54 15.76
C PRO A 235 -9.20 -3.19 16.94
N PRO A 236 -8.53 -4.04 17.73
CA PRO A 236 -9.08 -4.58 18.97
C PRO A 236 -9.39 -3.46 19.97
N SER A 237 -10.23 -3.74 20.97
CA SER A 237 -10.34 -2.85 22.14
C SER A 237 -9.02 -2.75 22.89
N LYS A 238 -8.82 -1.70 23.69
CA LYS A 238 -7.61 -1.51 24.48
C LYS A 238 -7.28 -2.72 25.36
N GLY A 239 -8.27 -3.27 26.06
CA GLY A 239 -8.07 -4.45 26.90
C GLY A 239 -7.73 -5.73 26.13
N GLU A 240 -8.17 -5.85 24.87
CA GLU A 240 -7.75 -6.95 23.98
C GLU A 240 -6.34 -6.73 23.43
N TYR A 241 -5.98 -5.48 23.13
CA TYR A 241 -4.65 -5.10 22.68
C TYR A 241 -3.58 -5.32 23.77
N GLU A 242 -3.88 -4.96 25.02
CA GLU A 242 -3.00 -5.21 26.17
C GLU A 242 -2.69 -6.71 26.33
N LYS A 243 -3.72 -7.58 26.22
CA LYS A 243 -3.54 -9.04 26.22
C LYS A 243 -2.69 -9.52 25.04
N PHE A 244 -2.90 -8.97 23.85
CA PHE A 244 -2.09 -9.27 22.68
C PHE A 244 -0.60 -8.93 22.90
N LEU A 245 -0.30 -7.80 23.55
CA LEU A 245 1.07 -7.40 23.87
C LEU A 245 1.72 -8.34 24.91
N GLU A 246 0.96 -8.76 25.93
CA GLU A 246 1.43 -9.73 26.92
C GLU A 246 1.79 -11.08 26.26
N GLU A 247 0.90 -11.63 25.43
CA GLU A 247 1.13 -12.88 24.71
C GLU A 247 2.34 -12.81 23.76
N SER A 248 2.57 -11.64 23.16
CA SER A 248 3.68 -11.41 22.24
C SER A 248 5.04 -11.38 22.95
N LYS A 249 5.10 -10.85 24.18
CA LYS A 249 6.32 -10.81 25.00
C LYS A 249 6.75 -12.19 25.50
N VAL A 250 5.81 -12.97 26.03
CA VAL A 250 6.07 -14.32 26.58
C VAL A 250 6.72 -15.24 25.53
N LYS A 251 6.35 -15.10 24.26
CA LYS A 251 6.95 -15.92 23.19
C LYS A 251 8.32 -15.45 22.73
N ALA A 252 8.59 -14.14 22.72
CA ALA A 252 9.92 -13.62 22.40
C ALA A 252 10.97 -14.10 23.43
N GLU A 253 10.59 -14.23 24.69
CA GLU A 253 11.45 -14.74 25.76
C GLU A 253 11.62 -16.27 25.72
N GLY A 254 10.60 -17.00 25.24
CA GLY A 254 10.66 -18.46 25.09
C GLY A 254 11.56 -18.95 23.95
N ILE A 255 11.70 -18.16 22.88
CA ILE A 255 12.59 -18.48 21.74
C ILE A 255 14.06 -18.27 22.12
N ASN A 256 14.37 -17.31 22.98
CA ASN A 256 15.74 -17.03 23.44
C ASN A 256 16.26 -17.99 24.52
N ARG A 257 15.46 -19.00 24.93
CA ARG A 257 15.83 -20.02 25.92
C ARG A 257 16.01 -21.42 25.33
N GLN A 258 15.97 -21.55 23.99
CA GLN A 258 16.32 -22.77 23.26
C GLN A 258 17.62 -22.56 22.51
#